data_AF-A0AAU8FIX4-F1
#
_entry.id   AF-A0AAU8FIX4-F1
#
_cell.length_a   1.000
_cell.length_b   1.000
_cell.length_c   1.000
_cell.angle_alpha   90.00
_cell.angle_beta   90.00
_cell.angle_gamma   90.00
#
_symmetry.space_group_name_H-M   'P 1'
#
loop_
_entity.id
_entity.type
_entity.pdbx_description
1 polymer ?
#
loop_
_entity_poly.entity_id
_entity_poly.type
_entity_poly.pdbx_seq_one_letter_code
_entity_poly.pdbx_strand_id
1 'polypeptide(L)'
;MLVGTTTDRKFADIPVNAQKDIRKHFKDYAIGAVVEYKDNENNDTNMLLYGTQFEDADHYFVTVSKGKEADVLMVKTDGEVSFFSTLHK
;
A
#
# COMPACT_ATOMS: atom_id res chain seq x y z
N MET A 1 -9.53 -12.87 17.10
CA MET A 1 -8.57 -13.42 16.11
C MET A 1 -7.92 -12.24 15.41
N LEU A 2 -6.62 -12.30 15.12
CA LEU A 2 -5.90 -11.25 14.41
C LEU A 2 -6.05 -11.49 12.91
N VAL A 3 -6.52 -10.46 12.18
CA VAL A 3 -6.78 -10.51 10.74
C VAL A 3 -5.52 -10.32 9.90
N GLY A 4 -4.46 -9.72 10.44
CA GLY A 4 -3.18 -9.54 9.74
C GLY A 4 -2.13 -8.89 10.62
N THR A 5 -0.93 -8.68 10.07
CA THR A 5 0.17 -7.96 10.72
C THR A 5 0.69 -6.84 9.84
N THR A 6 1.13 -5.74 10.46
CA THR A 6 1.78 -4.63 9.75
C THR A 6 3.24 -4.52 10.15
N THR A 7 4.10 -4.19 9.19
CA THR A 7 5.54 -3.99 9.41
C THR A 7 6.03 -2.77 8.64
N ASP A 8 6.80 -1.90 9.30
CA ASP A 8 7.45 -0.78 8.63
C ASP A 8 8.52 -1.28 7.65
N ARG A 9 8.49 -0.75 6.44
CA ARG A 9 9.43 -1.07 5.35
C ARG A 9 10.04 0.18 4.76
N LYS A 10 11.06 -0.01 3.93
CA LYS A 10 11.65 1.04 3.11
C LYS A 10 10.99 1.02 1.74
N PHE A 11 10.96 2.18 1.08
CA PHE A 11 10.54 2.25 -0.33
C PHE A 11 11.40 1.39 -1.28
N ALA A 12 12.64 1.09 -0.89
CA ALA A 12 13.49 0.16 -1.64
C ALA A 12 13.02 -1.31 -1.55
N ASP A 13 12.17 -1.64 -0.56
CA ASP A 13 11.70 -3.00 -0.30
C ASP A 13 10.47 -3.39 -1.13
N ILE A 14 9.81 -2.42 -1.78
CA ILE A 14 8.66 -2.69 -2.67
C ILE A 14 9.14 -3.10 -4.09
N PRO A 15 8.27 -3.72 -4.92
CA PRO A 15 8.63 -4.14 -6.27
C PRO A 15 9.24 -3.01 -7.14
N VAL A 16 10.27 -3.34 -7.91
CA VAL A 16 11.06 -2.36 -8.69
C VAL A 16 10.20 -1.63 -9.74
N ASN A 17 9.22 -2.31 -10.33
CA ASN A 17 8.24 -1.71 -11.24
C ASN A 17 7.37 -0.67 -10.52
N ALA A 18 6.84 -0.99 -9.33
CA ALA A 18 6.08 -0.05 -8.51
C ALA A 18 6.92 1.17 -8.11
N GLN A 19 8.19 0.96 -7.73
CA GLN A 19 9.10 2.07 -7.42
C GLN A 19 9.25 3.04 -8.60
N LYS A 20 9.37 2.50 -9.82
CA LYS A 20 9.50 3.32 -11.04
C LYS A 20 8.19 4.04 -11.35
N ASP A 21 7.06 3.36 -11.21
CA ASP A 21 5.75 3.94 -11.48
C ASP A 21 5.43 5.09 -10.53
N ILE A 22 5.63 4.89 -9.23
CA ILE A 22 5.43 5.93 -8.21
C ILE A 22 6.36 7.12 -8.47
N ARG A 23 7.65 6.91 -8.74
CA ARG A 23 8.58 8.00 -9.06
C ARG A 23 8.19 8.76 -10.32
N LYS A 24 7.58 8.10 -11.30
CA LYS A 24 7.13 8.72 -12.55
C LYS A 24 5.88 9.57 -12.34
N HIS A 25 4.89 9.05 -11.61
CA HIS A 25 3.60 9.71 -11.41
C HIS A 25 3.64 10.77 -10.30
N PHE A 26 4.46 10.56 -9.28
CA PHE A 26 4.56 11.42 -8.08
C PHE A 26 5.92 12.14 -7.99
N LYS A 27 6.49 12.55 -9.13
CA LYS A 27 7.84 13.15 -9.23
C LYS A 27 8.09 14.36 -8.31
N ASP A 28 7.05 15.14 -8.02
CA ASP A 28 7.11 16.36 -7.20
C ASP A 28 6.60 16.13 -5.77
N TYR A 29 6.34 14.88 -5.40
CA TYR A 29 5.87 14.49 -4.08
C TYR A 29 7.02 13.91 -3.27
N ALA A 30 6.98 14.11 -1.96
CA ALA A 30 7.86 13.41 -1.03
C ALA A 30 7.30 12.01 -0.78
N ILE A 31 8.13 10.98 -1.01
CA ILE A 31 7.84 9.60 -0.63
C ILE A 31 8.03 9.47 0.88
N GLY A 32 6.98 9.06 1.58
CA GLY A 32 6.91 8.93 3.02
C GLY A 32 7.02 7.49 3.51
N ALA A 33 6.20 7.16 4.50
CA ALA A 33 6.18 5.85 5.13
C ALA A 33 5.78 4.75 4.14
N VAL A 34 6.38 3.56 4.33
CA VAL A 34 5.98 2.34 3.66
C VAL A 34 5.64 1.30 4.72
N VAL A 35 4.44 0.74 4.62
CA VAL A 35 3.94 -0.28 5.56
C VAL A 35 3.58 -1.52 4.76
N GLU A 36 4.20 -2.64 5.08
CA GLU A 36 3.77 -3.95 4.58
C GLU A 36 2.60 -4.43 5.43
N TYR A 37 1.53 -4.85 4.77
CA TYR A 37 0.46 -5.63 5.38
C TYR A 37 0.63 -7.08 4.94
N LYS A 38 0.75 -7.98 5.92
CA LYS A 38 0.71 -9.42 5.71
C LYS A 38 -0.59 -9.96 6.25
N ASP A 39 -1.34 -10.61 5.37
CA ASP A 39 -2.56 -11.25 5.79
C ASP A 39 -2.26 -12.49 6.65
N ASN A 40 -3.12 -12.78 7.61
CA ASN A 40 -2.98 -13.96 8.44
C ASN A 40 -3.88 -15.06 7.85
N GLU A 41 -3.36 -15.82 6.88
CA GLU A 41 -4.03 -16.87 6.06
C GLU A 41 -4.86 -17.91 6.83
N ASN A 42 -4.91 -17.89 8.16
CA ASN A 42 -5.60 -18.86 8.99
C ASN A 42 -7.09 -18.53 9.24
N ASN A 43 -7.70 -17.70 8.40
CA ASN A 43 -9.13 -17.41 8.41
C ASN A 43 -9.70 -17.55 6.98
N ASP A 44 -10.51 -18.59 6.75
CA ASP A 44 -11.36 -18.81 5.54
C ASP A 44 -12.46 -17.74 5.37
N THR A 45 -12.22 -16.51 5.82
CA THR A 45 -13.20 -15.42 5.76
C THR A 45 -12.71 -14.41 4.75
N ASN A 46 -13.04 -14.65 3.47
CA ASN A 46 -12.90 -13.68 2.39
C ASN A 46 -13.18 -12.25 2.90
N MET A 47 -12.16 -11.39 2.93
CA MET A 47 -12.34 -10.02 3.40
C MET A 47 -13.13 -9.20 2.38
N LEU A 48 -14.35 -8.80 2.77
CA LEU A 48 -15.12 -7.74 2.10
C LEU A 48 -14.76 -6.39 2.73
N LEU A 49 -13.81 -5.66 2.13
CA LEU A 49 -13.61 -4.25 2.44
C LEU A 49 -14.31 -3.41 1.36
N TYR A 50 -15.30 -2.61 1.75
CA TYR A 50 -16.08 -1.73 0.84
C TYR A 50 -16.78 -2.42 -0.34
N GLY A 51 -17.15 -3.69 -0.20
CA GLY A 51 -17.83 -4.45 -1.24
C GLY A 51 -16.92 -4.98 -2.35
N THR A 52 -15.60 -4.88 -2.17
CA THR A 52 -14.61 -5.51 -3.06
C THR A 52 -14.00 -6.71 -2.34
N GLN A 53 -14.09 -7.87 -2.98
CA GLN A 53 -13.38 -9.07 -2.54
C GLN A 53 -11.93 -8.93 -3.01
N PHE A 54 -11.00 -8.88 -2.06
CA PHE A 54 -9.59 -9.00 -2.35
C PHE A 54 -9.22 -10.48 -2.16
N GLU A 55 -8.50 -11.06 -3.11
CA GLU A 55 -7.76 -12.28 -2.78
C GLU A 55 -6.73 -11.91 -1.72
N ASP A 56 -6.66 -12.74 -0.68
CA ASP A 56 -5.77 -12.64 0.48
C ASP A 56 -4.32 -12.47 0.03
N ALA A 57 -3.91 -11.23 -0.22
CA ALA A 57 -2.62 -10.92 -0.82
C ALA A 57 -1.88 -9.87 -0.01
N ASP A 58 -0.70 -10.26 0.45
CA ASP A 58 0.35 -9.38 0.95
C ASP A 58 0.45 -8.14 0.04
N HIS A 59 0.53 -6.97 0.65
CA HIS A 59 0.67 -5.70 -0.06
C HIS A 59 1.40 -4.66 0.77
N TYR A 60 1.73 -3.55 0.14
CA TYR A 60 2.37 -2.41 0.77
C TYR A 60 1.49 -1.17 0.66
N PHE A 61 1.48 -0.35 1.70
CA PHE A 61 0.98 1.02 1.64
C PHE A 61 2.15 1.97 1.55
N VAL A 62 2.15 2.86 0.57
CA VAL A 62 3.17 3.90 0.37
C VAL A 62 2.50 5.25 0.49
N THR A 63 2.97 6.09 1.41
CA THR A 63 2.50 7.48 1.49
C THR A 63 3.30 8.36 0.53
N VAL A 64 2.62 9.20 -0.23
CA VAL A 64 3.23 10.27 -1.05
C VAL A 64 2.60 11.59 -0.65
N SER A 65 3.39 12.66 -0.53
CA SER A 65 2.88 13.94 -0.02
C SER A 65 3.34 15.13 -0.82
N LYS A 66 2.46 16.13 -0.97
CA LYS A 66 2.77 17.40 -1.62
C LYS A 66 2.10 18.53 -0.85
N GLY A 67 2.90 19.34 -0.16
CA GLY A 67 2.39 20.40 0.71
C GLY A 67 1.67 19.84 1.93
N LYS A 68 0.37 20.11 2.06
CA LYS A 68 -0.46 19.68 3.21
C LYS A 68 -1.24 18.39 2.96
N GLU A 69 -1.27 17.92 1.72
CA GLU A 69 -1.99 16.72 1.31
C GLU A 69 -1.03 15.54 1.24
N ALA A 70 -1.50 14.37 1.67
CA ALA A 70 -0.79 13.12 1.52
C ALA A 70 -1.73 12.05 0.98
N ASP A 71 -1.33 11.37 -0.07
CA ASP A 71 -2.05 10.22 -0.62
C ASP A 71 -1.39 8.93 -0.17
N VAL A 72 -2.21 7.91 0.04
CA VAL A 72 -1.79 6.55 0.33
C VAL A 72 -2.04 5.71 -0.90
N LEU A 73 -0.98 5.07 -1.38
CA LEU A 73 -0.99 4.15 -2.50
C LEU A 73 -0.93 2.73 -1.96
N MET A 74 -1.73 1.83 -2.52
CA MET A 74 -1.59 0.40 -2.32
C MET A 74 -0.70 -0.16 -3.43
N VAL A 75 0.26 -1.00 -3.06
CA VAL A 75 1.19 -1.67 -3.97
C VAL A 75 1.08 -3.17 -3.72
N LYS A 76 0.59 -3.90 -4.71
CA LYS A 76 0.55 -5.37 -4.64
C LYS A 76 1.95 -5.97 -4.81
N THR A 77 2.11 -7.24 -4.44
CA THR A 77 3.40 -7.97 -4.57
C THR A 77 3.87 -8.14 -6.02
N ASP A 78 2.96 -8.11 -7.00
CA ASP A 78 3.28 -8.05 -8.44
C ASP A 78 3.72 -6.66 -8.91
N GLY A 79 3.60 -5.65 -8.05
CA GLY A 79 3.97 -4.27 -8.29
C GLY A 79 2.90 -3.42 -8.98
N GLU A 80 1.66 -3.89 -9.07
CA GLU A 80 0.52 -3.04 -9.40
C GLU A 80 0.36 -1.95 -8.34
N VAL A 81 0.26 -0.69 -8.76
CA VAL A 81 0.06 0.46 -7.89
C VAL A 81 -1.34 1.03 -8.10
N SER A 82 -2.08 1.19 -7.02
CA SER A 82 -3.42 1.78 -7.03
C SER A 82 -3.57 2.82 -5.92
N PHE A 83 -4.47 3.79 -6.14
CA PHE A 83 -4.83 4.74 -5.10
C PHE A 83 -5.68 4.06 -4.02
N PHE A 84 -5.34 4.29 -2.75
CA PHE A 84 -6.09 3.76 -1.62
C PHE A 84 -6.94 4.84 -0.94
N SER A 85 -6.30 5.93 -0.49
CA SER A 85 -6.99 6.99 0.24
C SER A 85 -6.16 8.28 0.29
N THR A 86 -6.79 9.39 0.64
CA THR A 86 -6.11 10.66 0.93
C THR A 86 -6.18 10.93 2.43
N LEU A 87 -5.05 11.31 3.02
CA LEU A 87 -4.94 11.78 4.39
C LEU A 87 -5.04 13.31 4.42
N HIS A 88 -6.05 13.81 5.12
CA HIS A 88 -6.15 15.22 5.46
C HIS A 88 -5.42 15.45 6.80
N LYS A 89 -4.39 16.30 6.79
CA LYS A 89 -3.74 16.78 8.01
C LYS A 89 -4.56 17.89 8.68
#